data_AF-A0A8T6N9E9-F1
#
_entry.id   AF-A0A8T6N9E9-F1
#
_cell.length_a   1.000
_cell.length_b   1.000
_cell.length_c   1.000
_cell.angle_alpha   90.00
_cell.angle_beta   90.00
_cell.angle_gamma   90.00
#
_symmetry.space_group_name_H-M   'P 1'
#
loop_
_entity.id
_entity.type
_entity.pdbx_description
1 polymer ?
#
loop_
_entity_poly.entity_id
_entity_poly.type
_entity_poly.pdbx_seq_one_letter_code
_entity_poly.pdbx_strand_id
1 'polypeptide(L)'
;MDNVNSTWGSRFIISAIAQGGIITFLSLSMVGIQMIFAKDVNMIQFLSLSFEGPAKWFFIGLMLYLIITVAIAVTAVFYNHLEVNMRKKITGKTNLLVWIHLIGMNIGGLGTTLSMIFAGLIGSGAMDILNTGQIGKANLAVMDSFIPPIATFIGILAIGVLCGGLAYAVSYLKKSPVLD
;
A
#
# COMPACT_ATOMS: atom_id res chain seq x y z
N MET A 1 -8.52 -11.94 34.80
CA MET A 1 -7.73 -12.29 33.61
C MET A 1 -7.17 -11.00 33.07
N ASP A 2 -5.85 -10.80 33.11
CA ASP A 2 -5.25 -9.60 32.53
C ASP A 2 -5.51 -9.60 31.02
N ASN A 3 -6.22 -8.58 30.53
CA ASN A 3 -6.40 -8.38 29.09
C ASN A 3 -5.04 -8.01 28.48
N VAL A 4 -4.33 -9.01 27.99
CA VAL A 4 -3.11 -8.79 27.21
C VAL A 4 -3.54 -8.24 25.85
N ASN A 5 -3.45 -6.91 25.69
CA ASN A 5 -3.73 -6.25 24.43
C ASN A 5 -2.50 -6.23 23.53
N SER A 6 -2.67 -6.52 22.24
CA SER A 6 -1.61 -6.37 21.24
C SER A 6 -1.42 -4.88 20.90
N THR A 7 -0.31 -4.30 21.35
CA THR A 7 0.02 -2.90 21.05
C THR A 7 0.37 -2.73 19.57
N TRP A 8 1.21 -3.64 19.05
CA TRP A 8 1.67 -3.56 17.67
C TRP A 8 0.64 -4.05 16.68
N GLY A 9 -0.06 -5.15 16.98
CA GLY A 9 -1.19 -5.61 16.19
C GLY A 9 -2.25 -4.51 16.01
N SER A 10 -2.61 -3.79 17.08
CA SER A 10 -3.57 -2.68 16.99
C SER A 10 -3.10 -1.56 16.05
N ARG A 11 -1.81 -1.19 16.08
CA ARG A 11 -1.27 -0.16 15.19
C ARG A 11 -1.32 -0.56 13.71
N PHE A 12 -0.97 -1.82 13.40
CA PHE A 12 -1.07 -2.35 12.04
C PHE A 12 -2.53 -2.50 11.59
N ILE A 13 -3.47 -2.85 12.48
CA ILE A 13 -4.92 -2.84 12.17
C ILE A 13 -5.37 -1.42 11.78
N ILE A 14 -5.06 -0.42 12.61
CA ILE A 14 -5.43 0.98 12.32
C ILE A 14 -4.86 1.44 10.97
N SER A 15 -3.59 1.10 10.72
CA SER A 15 -2.95 1.36 9.44
C SER A 15 -3.66 0.68 8.27
N ALA A 16 -3.99 -0.62 8.37
CA ALA A 16 -4.72 -1.33 7.33
C ALA A 16 -6.10 -0.73 7.05
N ILE A 17 -6.83 -0.32 8.10
CA ILE A 17 -8.13 0.36 7.97
C ILE A 17 -7.95 1.69 7.24
N ALA A 18 -6.97 2.49 7.63
CA ALA A 18 -6.69 3.78 6.98
C ALA A 18 -6.31 3.58 5.50
N GLN A 19 -5.42 2.64 5.19
CA GLN A 19 -5.01 2.30 3.83
C GLN A 19 -6.18 1.79 2.99
N GLY A 20 -7.02 0.90 3.55
CA GLY A 20 -8.25 0.43 2.92
C GLY A 20 -9.26 1.55 2.63
N GLY A 21 -9.38 2.51 3.56
CA GLY A 21 -10.20 3.70 3.37
C GLY A 21 -9.71 4.59 2.23
N ILE A 22 -8.39 4.84 2.17
CA ILE A 22 -7.78 5.67 1.10
C ILE A 22 -8.03 5.05 -0.28
N ILE A 23 -7.73 3.76 -0.47
CA ILE A 23 -7.90 3.12 -1.78
C ILE A 23 -9.37 3.02 -2.19
N THR A 24 -10.28 2.80 -1.23
CA THR A 24 -11.72 2.80 -1.49
C THR A 24 -12.18 4.18 -1.95
N PHE A 25 -11.78 5.24 -1.23
CA PHE A 25 -12.11 6.61 -1.58
C PHE A 25 -11.58 7.00 -2.97
N LEU A 26 -10.32 6.66 -3.27
CA LEU A 26 -9.73 6.91 -4.59
C LEU A 26 -10.48 6.17 -5.69
N SER A 27 -10.77 4.87 -5.49
CA SER A 27 -11.49 4.05 -6.47
C SER A 27 -12.90 4.61 -6.75
N LEU A 28 -13.65 4.98 -5.70
CA LEU A 28 -14.98 5.57 -5.85
C LEU A 28 -14.93 6.94 -6.53
N SER A 29 -13.94 7.77 -6.17
CA SER A 29 -13.75 9.07 -6.80
C SER A 29 -13.46 8.94 -8.29
N MET A 30 -12.64 7.97 -8.69
CA MET A 30 -12.36 7.68 -10.09
C MET A 30 -13.61 7.25 -10.87
N VAL A 31 -14.38 6.30 -10.32
CA VAL A 31 -15.65 5.86 -10.93
C VAL A 31 -16.63 7.03 -11.02
N GLY A 32 -16.74 7.86 -9.97
CA GLY A 32 -17.60 9.04 -9.96
C GLY A 32 -17.21 10.09 -11.00
N ILE A 33 -15.92 10.39 -11.14
CA ILE A 33 -15.39 11.29 -12.18
C ILE A 33 -15.76 10.77 -13.57
N GLN A 34 -15.57 9.47 -13.82
CA GLN A 34 -15.91 8.88 -15.11
C GLN A 34 -17.42 8.98 -15.40
N MET A 35 -18.28 8.71 -14.41
CA MET A 35 -19.74 8.83 -14.59
C MET A 35 -20.19 10.26 -14.91
N ILE A 36 -19.54 11.28 -14.32
CA ILE A 36 -19.94 12.68 -14.47
C ILE A 36 -19.37 13.29 -15.76
N PHE A 37 -18.09 13.04 -16.03
CA PHE A 37 -17.32 13.75 -17.07
C PHE A 37 -17.07 12.93 -18.33
N ALA A 38 -17.07 11.59 -18.26
CA ALA A 38 -16.66 10.72 -19.36
C ALA A 38 -17.87 10.07 -20.08
N LYS A 39 -18.87 10.89 -20.45
CA LYS A 39 -20.17 10.42 -20.98
C LYS A 39 -20.07 9.60 -22.27
N ASP A 40 -19.04 9.84 -23.07
CA ASP A 40 -18.80 9.16 -24.36
C ASP A 40 -17.59 8.20 -24.32
N VAL A 41 -17.02 7.94 -23.14
CA VAL A 41 -15.88 7.03 -23.00
C VAL A 41 -16.38 5.60 -22.76
N ASN A 42 -16.06 4.70 -23.70
CA ASN A 42 -16.40 3.30 -23.56
C ASN A 42 -15.55 2.64 -22.44
N MET A 43 -16.21 2.25 -21.34
CA MET A 43 -15.60 1.61 -20.18
C MET A 43 -14.76 0.38 -20.56
N ILE A 44 -15.23 -0.42 -21.51
CA ILE A 44 -14.52 -1.62 -21.98
C ILE A 44 -13.21 -1.24 -22.66
N GLN A 45 -13.20 -0.13 -23.40
CA GLN A 45 -12.01 0.36 -24.07
C GLN A 45 -10.96 0.88 -23.07
N PHE A 46 -11.37 1.65 -22.06
CA PHE A 46 -10.44 2.13 -21.02
C PHE A 46 -9.85 0.99 -20.18
N LEU A 47 -10.67 -0.01 -19.83
CA LEU A 47 -10.19 -1.22 -19.15
C LEU A 47 -9.28 -2.07 -20.03
N SER A 48 -9.55 -2.17 -21.34
CA SER A 48 -8.67 -2.89 -22.27
C SER A 48 -7.28 -2.24 -22.38
N LEU A 49 -7.22 -0.89 -22.36
CA LEU A 49 -5.97 -0.13 -22.34
C LEU A 49 -5.20 -0.31 -21.02
N SER A 50 -5.80 -0.86 -19.97
CA SER A 50 -5.09 -1.15 -18.73
C SER A 50 -4.13 -2.35 -18.85
N PHE A 51 -4.19 -3.11 -19.95
CA PHE A 51 -3.29 -4.24 -20.20
C PHE A 51 -2.17 -3.91 -21.20
N GLU A 52 -2.23 -2.76 -21.90
CA GLU A 52 -1.21 -2.31 -22.87
C GLU A 52 -0.92 -0.80 -22.74
N GLY A 53 0.32 -0.37 -23.00
CA GLY A 53 0.66 1.06 -22.95
C GLY A 53 0.72 1.68 -21.53
N PRO A 54 0.55 3.01 -21.38
CA PRO A 54 0.73 3.74 -20.12
C PRO A 54 -0.20 3.33 -18.96
N ALA A 55 -1.47 3.01 -19.26
CA ALA A 55 -2.48 2.76 -18.25
C ALA A 55 -2.23 1.47 -17.43
N LYS A 56 -1.33 0.58 -17.90
CA LYS A 56 -0.88 -0.57 -17.10
C LYS A 56 -0.27 -0.16 -15.75
N TRP A 57 0.41 0.98 -15.67
CA TRP A 57 1.01 1.46 -14.42
C TRP A 57 -0.06 1.84 -13.41
N PHE A 58 -1.17 2.39 -13.89
CA PHE A 58 -2.33 2.67 -13.07
C PHE A 58 -2.91 1.38 -12.47
N PHE A 59 -3.17 0.39 -13.33
CA PHE A 59 -3.77 -0.87 -12.90
C PHE A 59 -2.86 -1.67 -11.95
N ILE A 60 -1.57 -1.79 -12.30
CA ILE A 60 -0.57 -2.45 -11.45
C ILE A 60 -0.44 -1.72 -10.11
N GLY A 61 -0.41 -0.38 -10.12
CA GLY A 61 -0.37 0.42 -8.90
C GLY A 61 -1.57 0.16 -7.98
N LEU A 62 -2.79 0.09 -8.54
CA LEU A 62 -4.01 -0.23 -7.80
C LEU A 62 -3.96 -1.64 -7.20
N MET A 63 -3.57 -2.65 -8.00
CA MET A 63 -3.44 -4.03 -7.53
C MET A 63 -2.43 -4.15 -6.38
N LEU A 64 -1.24 -3.55 -6.55
CA LEU A 64 -0.21 -3.55 -5.54
C LEU A 64 -0.65 -2.81 -4.27
N TYR A 65 -1.42 -1.74 -4.40
CA TYR A 65 -1.99 -1.04 -3.24
C TYR A 65 -2.88 -1.98 -2.41
N LEU A 66 -3.78 -2.69 -3.08
CA LEU A 66 -4.68 -3.65 -2.42
C LEU A 66 -3.87 -4.78 -1.76
N ILE A 67 -2.89 -5.34 -2.45
CA ILE A 67 -2.02 -6.40 -1.92
C ILE A 67 -1.26 -5.90 -0.68
N ILE A 68 -0.66 -4.71 -0.73
CA ILE A 68 0.07 -4.13 0.42
C ILE A 68 -0.89 -3.87 1.58
N THR A 69 -2.10 -3.37 1.31
CA THR A 69 -3.11 -3.16 2.36
C THR A 69 -3.45 -4.46 3.08
N VAL A 70 -3.66 -5.55 2.32
CA VAL A 70 -3.89 -6.88 2.89
C VAL A 70 -2.65 -7.37 3.64
N ALA A 71 -1.44 -7.16 3.11
CA ALA A 71 -0.19 -7.54 3.79
C ALA A 71 -0.01 -6.82 5.14
N ILE A 72 -0.41 -5.55 5.25
CA ILE A 72 -0.43 -4.81 6.52
C ILE A 72 -1.43 -5.45 7.49
N ALA A 73 -2.64 -5.81 7.03
CA ALA A 73 -3.63 -6.49 7.86
C ALA A 73 -3.13 -7.85 8.37
N VAL A 74 -2.51 -8.66 7.50
CA VAL A 74 -1.91 -9.96 7.87
C VAL A 74 -0.75 -9.76 8.86
N THR A 75 0.08 -8.73 8.66
CA THR A 75 1.15 -8.37 9.60
C THR A 75 0.60 -8.05 11.00
N ALA A 76 -0.58 -7.46 11.07
CA ALA A 76 -1.25 -7.20 12.33
C ALA A 76 -1.60 -8.51 13.08
N VAL A 77 -2.07 -9.53 12.36
CA VAL A 77 -2.34 -10.87 12.91
C VAL A 77 -1.05 -11.49 13.45
N PHE A 78 0.06 -11.34 12.73
CA PHE A 78 1.37 -11.85 13.18
C PHE A 78 1.84 -11.20 14.48
N TYR A 79 1.74 -9.87 14.60
CA TYR A 79 2.11 -9.20 15.85
C TYR A 79 1.14 -9.50 16.99
N ASN A 80 -0.15 -9.65 16.70
CA ASN A 80 -1.13 -10.08 17.70
C ASN A 80 -0.79 -11.49 18.22
N HIS A 81 -0.47 -12.42 17.33
CA HIS A 81 -0.04 -13.76 17.72
C HIS A 81 1.21 -13.74 18.63
N LEU A 82 2.21 -12.92 18.30
CA LEU A 82 3.40 -12.77 19.15
C LEU A 82 3.08 -12.20 20.54
N GLU A 83 2.33 -11.10 20.59
CA GLU A 83 2.10 -10.34 21.82
C GLU A 83 1.06 -10.99 22.75
N VAL A 84 0.00 -11.57 22.18
CA VAL A 84 -1.14 -12.13 22.93
C VAL A 84 -0.98 -13.63 23.11
N ASN A 85 -0.86 -14.39 22.02
CA ASN A 85 -0.86 -15.86 22.09
C ASN A 85 0.47 -16.39 22.66
N MET A 86 1.60 -15.83 22.24
CA MET A 86 2.92 -16.25 22.72
C MET A 86 3.42 -15.44 23.92
N ARG A 87 2.70 -14.39 24.33
CA ARG A 87 3.09 -13.47 25.43
C ARG A 87 4.48 -12.84 25.26
N LYS A 88 4.96 -12.71 24.02
CA LYS A 88 6.27 -12.13 23.71
C LYS A 88 6.11 -10.65 23.39
N LYS A 89 6.13 -9.83 24.44
CA LYS A 89 6.11 -8.37 24.29
C LYS A 89 7.32 -7.89 23.52
N ILE A 90 7.08 -7.04 22.52
CA ILE A 90 8.12 -6.44 21.69
C ILE A 90 8.69 -5.23 22.42
N THR A 91 9.97 -5.29 22.79
CA THR A 91 10.66 -4.23 23.53
C THR A 91 12.08 -4.01 23.00
N GLY A 92 12.72 -2.92 23.43
CA GLY A 92 14.12 -2.62 23.12
C GLY A 92 14.40 -2.47 21.61
N LYS A 93 15.47 -3.09 21.13
CA LYS A 93 15.91 -2.96 19.71
C LYS A 93 14.88 -3.50 18.71
N THR A 94 14.14 -4.55 19.09
CA THR A 94 13.10 -5.10 18.21
C THR A 94 11.94 -4.13 18.02
N ASN A 95 11.61 -3.33 19.03
CA ASN A 95 10.58 -2.29 18.95
C ASN A 95 10.92 -1.22 17.88
N LEU A 96 12.20 -0.87 17.73
CA LEU A 96 12.65 0.02 16.67
C LEU A 96 12.45 -0.60 15.28
N LEU A 97 12.80 -1.88 15.11
CA LEU A 97 12.61 -2.59 13.86
C LEU A 97 11.13 -2.65 13.46
N VAL A 98 10.21 -2.85 14.42
CA VAL A 98 8.77 -2.83 14.16
C VAL A 98 8.28 -1.44 13.76
N TRP A 99 8.81 -0.37 14.35
CA TRP A 99 8.53 1.00 13.89
C TRP A 99 8.97 1.22 12.45
N ILE A 100 10.20 0.83 12.11
CA ILE A 100 10.72 0.93 10.74
C ILE A 100 9.86 0.11 9.78
N HIS A 101 9.41 -1.08 10.19
CA HIS A 101 8.48 -1.90 9.41
C HIS A 101 7.15 -1.18 9.15
N LEU A 102 6.51 -0.67 10.20
CA LEU A 102 5.23 0.03 10.09
C LEU A 102 5.36 1.25 9.16
N ILE A 103 6.42 2.06 9.35
CA ILE A 103 6.67 3.24 8.53
C ILE A 103 6.99 2.85 7.09
N GLY A 104 7.86 1.86 6.86
CA GLY A 104 8.25 1.44 5.52
C GLY A 104 7.09 0.86 4.72
N MET A 105 6.22 0.06 5.35
CA MET A 105 5.00 -0.44 4.71
C MET A 105 4.00 0.67 4.38
N ASN A 106 3.85 1.66 5.26
CA ASN A 106 2.90 2.75 5.04
C ASN A 106 3.43 3.82 4.10
N ILE A 107 4.64 4.33 4.28
CA ILE A 107 5.21 5.40 3.46
C ILE A 107 5.78 4.85 2.16
N GLY A 108 6.60 3.80 2.23
CA GLY A 108 7.18 3.17 1.05
C GLY A 108 6.13 2.47 0.20
N GLY A 109 5.22 1.71 0.82
CA GLY A 109 4.14 1.02 0.13
C GLY A 109 3.17 1.98 -0.57
N LEU A 110 2.56 2.90 0.19
CA LEU A 110 1.65 3.92 -0.36
C LEU A 110 2.35 4.82 -1.37
N GLY A 111 3.58 5.27 -1.09
CA GLY A 111 4.33 6.14 -1.98
C GLY A 111 4.62 5.48 -3.32
N THR A 112 4.98 4.19 -3.32
CA THR A 112 5.19 3.41 -4.55
C THR A 112 3.90 3.33 -5.35
N THR A 113 2.82 2.85 -4.73
CA THR A 113 1.59 2.50 -5.43
C THR A 113 0.82 3.72 -5.90
N LEU A 114 0.73 4.78 -5.08
CA LEU A 114 0.11 6.04 -5.51
C LEU A 114 0.91 6.73 -6.62
N SER A 115 2.25 6.70 -6.56
CA SER A 115 3.07 7.26 -7.64
C SER A 115 2.84 6.51 -8.95
N MET A 116 2.73 5.17 -8.91
CA MET A 116 2.39 4.37 -10.08
C MET A 116 0.98 4.67 -10.62
N ILE A 117 -0.01 4.77 -9.72
CA ILE A 117 -1.39 5.15 -10.05
C ILE A 117 -1.40 6.49 -10.78
N PHE A 118 -0.76 7.50 -10.21
CA PHE A 118 -0.74 8.85 -10.73
C PHE A 118 0.05 8.95 -12.05
N ALA A 119 1.20 8.28 -12.14
CA ALA A 119 1.99 8.20 -13.37
C ALA A 119 1.19 7.55 -14.51
N GLY A 120 0.45 6.47 -14.23
CA GLY A 120 -0.42 5.82 -15.20
C GLY A 120 -1.57 6.71 -15.67
N LEU A 121 -2.19 7.49 -14.76
CA LEU A 121 -3.28 8.41 -15.08
C LEU A 121 -2.83 9.58 -15.96
N ILE A 122 -1.72 10.24 -15.61
CA ILE A 122 -1.19 11.34 -16.42
C ILE A 122 -0.61 10.80 -17.73
N GLY A 123 0.21 9.74 -17.66
CA GLY A 123 0.88 9.18 -18.83
C GLY A 123 -0.07 8.62 -19.88
N SER A 124 -1.26 8.18 -19.49
CA SER A 124 -2.30 7.73 -20.42
C SER A 124 -3.15 8.86 -21.01
N GLY A 125 -3.04 10.09 -20.50
CA GLY A 125 -3.93 11.19 -20.86
C GLY A 125 -5.32 11.11 -20.19
N ALA A 126 -5.53 10.18 -19.23
CA ALA A 126 -6.81 10.01 -18.56
C ALA A 126 -7.24 11.25 -17.75
N MET A 127 -6.27 12.07 -17.31
CA MET A 127 -6.56 13.32 -16.59
C MET A 127 -7.30 14.37 -17.46
N ASP A 128 -7.17 14.29 -18.79
CA ASP A 128 -7.83 15.24 -19.71
C ASP A 128 -9.36 15.07 -19.73
N ILE A 129 -9.87 13.94 -19.22
CA ILE A 129 -11.32 13.70 -19.05
C ILE A 129 -11.97 14.81 -18.22
N LEU A 130 -11.26 15.32 -17.20
CA LEU A 130 -11.79 16.36 -16.31
C LEU A 130 -12.05 17.69 -17.04
N ASN A 131 -11.32 17.96 -18.13
CA ASN A 131 -11.39 19.22 -18.86
C ASN A 131 -12.15 19.11 -20.19
N THR A 132 -12.00 17.96 -20.86
CA THR A 132 -12.47 17.75 -22.24
C THR A 132 -13.57 16.70 -22.36
N GLY A 133 -13.80 15.92 -21.30
CA GLY A 133 -14.66 14.73 -21.33
C GLY A 133 -14.08 13.55 -22.12
N GLN A 134 -12.87 13.69 -22.68
CA GLN A 134 -12.20 12.70 -23.52
C GLN A 134 -10.82 12.32 -22.96
N ILE A 135 -10.31 11.16 -23.38
CA ILE A 135 -8.95 10.74 -23.05
C ILE A 135 -7.97 11.51 -23.93
N GLY A 136 -6.99 12.14 -23.30
CA GLY A 136 -5.92 12.88 -23.96
C GLY A 136 -4.92 12.01 -24.70
N LYS A 137 -3.88 12.64 -25.25
CA LYS A 137 -2.76 11.90 -25.85
C LYS A 137 -1.85 11.33 -24.78
N ALA A 138 -1.38 10.10 -24.99
CA ALA A 138 -0.39 9.48 -24.13
C ALA A 138 0.93 10.28 -24.11
N ASN A 139 1.55 10.36 -22.93
CA ASN A 139 2.83 11.04 -22.72
C ASN A 139 3.77 10.17 -21.86
N LEU A 140 4.65 9.44 -22.54
CA LEU A 140 5.61 8.54 -21.89
C LEU A 140 6.72 9.28 -21.13
N ALA A 141 7.12 10.47 -21.60
CA ALA A 141 8.17 11.25 -20.95
C ALA A 141 7.78 11.66 -19.51
N VAL A 142 6.48 11.91 -19.27
CA VAL A 142 5.99 12.15 -17.91
C VAL A 142 6.13 10.89 -17.07
N MET A 143 5.83 9.71 -17.60
CA MET A 143 5.99 8.45 -16.85
C MET A 143 7.43 8.21 -16.45
N ASP A 144 8.38 8.49 -17.34
CA ASP A 144 9.82 8.32 -17.05
C ASP A 144 10.26 9.18 -15.86
N SER A 145 9.67 10.37 -15.70
CA SER A 145 9.94 11.25 -14.55
C SER A 145 9.49 10.67 -13.20
N PHE A 146 8.55 9.72 -13.20
CA PHE A 146 8.09 9.03 -11.98
C PHE A 146 8.95 7.82 -11.62
N ILE A 147 9.83 7.35 -12.51
CA ILE A 147 10.69 6.18 -12.22
C ILE A 147 11.57 6.43 -10.98
N PRO A 148 12.32 7.54 -10.85
CA PRO A 148 13.17 7.74 -9.66
C PRO A 148 12.39 7.87 -8.35
N PRO A 149 11.26 8.63 -8.27
CA PRO A 149 10.41 8.64 -7.08
C PRO A 149 9.88 7.24 -6.69
N ILE A 150 9.39 6.47 -7.68
CA ILE A 150 8.88 5.11 -7.44
C ILE A 150 9.99 4.22 -6.88
N ALA A 151 11.18 4.23 -7.50
CA ALA A 151 12.32 3.45 -7.03
C ALA A 151 12.74 3.82 -5.60
N THR A 152 12.66 5.10 -5.24
CA THR A 152 12.97 5.58 -3.88
C THR A 152 11.98 5.02 -2.86
N PHE A 153 10.69 5.08 -3.15
CA PHE A 153 9.66 4.51 -2.26
C PHE A 153 9.75 2.99 -2.16
N ILE A 154 10.09 2.30 -3.24
CA ILE A 154 10.38 0.85 -3.22
C ILE A 154 11.55 0.56 -2.27
N GLY A 155 12.62 1.37 -2.29
CA GLY A 155 13.73 1.24 -1.35
C GLY A 155 13.28 1.38 0.11
N ILE A 156 12.45 2.37 0.41
CA ILE A 156 11.87 2.57 1.75
C ILE A 156 11.01 1.36 2.16
N LEU A 157 10.18 0.86 1.25
CA LEU A 157 9.34 -0.32 1.46
C LEU A 157 10.21 -1.56 1.77
N ALA A 158 11.24 -1.80 0.96
CA ALA A 158 12.13 -2.94 1.10
C ALA A 158 12.83 -2.94 2.47
N ILE A 159 13.36 -1.78 2.90
CA ILE A 159 13.95 -1.62 4.24
C ILE A 159 12.91 -1.94 5.32
N GLY A 160 11.69 -1.42 5.18
CA GLY A 160 10.58 -1.71 6.11
C GLY A 160 10.30 -3.21 6.24
N VAL A 161 10.09 -3.88 5.11
CA VAL A 161 9.78 -5.32 5.06
C VAL A 161 10.91 -6.16 5.66
N LEU A 162 12.17 -5.84 5.35
CA LEU A 162 13.33 -6.52 5.92
C LEU A 162 13.42 -6.35 7.45
N CYS A 163 13.22 -5.13 7.95
CA CYS A 163 13.14 -4.89 9.39
C CYS A 163 11.99 -5.65 10.04
N GLY A 164 10.84 -5.76 9.36
CA GLY A 164 9.69 -6.53 9.80
C GLY A 164 9.95 -8.01 9.95
N GLY A 165 10.51 -8.63 8.90
CA GLY A 165 10.89 -10.05 8.91
C GLY A 165 11.91 -10.35 10.01
N LEU A 166 12.93 -9.49 10.16
CA LEU A 166 13.93 -9.63 11.22
C LEU A 166 13.31 -9.49 12.61
N ALA A 167 12.46 -8.47 12.82
CA ALA A 167 11.79 -8.25 14.10
C ALA A 167 10.92 -9.44 14.51
N TYR A 168 10.16 -9.98 13.55
CA TYR A 168 9.32 -11.14 13.76
C TYR A 168 10.17 -12.38 14.09
N ALA A 169 11.19 -12.68 13.29
CA ALA A 169 12.06 -13.84 13.50
C ALA A 169 12.76 -13.80 14.88
N VAL A 170 13.36 -12.67 15.24
CA VAL A 170 14.02 -12.51 16.55
C VAL A 170 13.04 -12.67 17.70
N SER A 171 11.83 -12.09 17.58
CA SER A 171 10.79 -12.23 18.61
C SER A 171 10.30 -13.67 18.72
N TYR A 172 10.09 -14.33 17.58
CA TYR A 172 9.58 -15.70 17.52
C TYR A 172 10.57 -16.70 18.12
N LEU A 173 11.87 -16.54 17.85
CA LEU A 173 12.93 -17.44 18.33
C LEU A 173 13.30 -17.22 19.81
N LYS A 174 12.99 -16.06 20.40
CA LYS A 174 13.23 -15.81 21.82
C LYS A 174 12.50 -16.84 22.68
N LYS A 175 13.15 -17.45 23.69
CA LYS A 175 12.48 -18.38 24.62
C LYS A 175 11.28 -17.69 25.27
N SER A 176 10.15 -18.39 25.30
CA SER A 176 8.96 -17.90 26.00
C SER A 176 9.28 -17.75 27.49
N PRO A 177 8.78 -16.71 28.17
CA PRO A 177 8.89 -16.63 29.62
C PRO A 177 8.24 -17.88 30.22
N VAL A 178 8.93 -18.52 31.17
CA VAL A 178 8.34 -19.59 31.98
C VAL A 178 7.20 -18.96 32.77
N LEU A 179 6.01 -19.55 32.66
CA LEU A 179 4.87 -19.15 33.47
C LEU A 179 5.05 -19.83 34.82
N ASP A 180 5.39 -19.05 35.84
CA ASP A 180 5.23 -19.45 37.25
C ASP A 180 3.77 -19.26 37.67
#